data_AF-A0A520AF70-F1
#
_entry.id   AF-A0A520AF70-F1
#
_cell.length_a   1.000
_cell.length_b   1.000
_cell.length_c   1.000
_cell.angle_alpha   90.00
_cell.angle_beta   90.00
_cell.angle_gamma   90.00
#
_symmetry.space_group_name_H-M   'P 1'
#
loop_
_entity.id
_entity.type
_entity.pdbx_description
1 polymer ?
#
loop_
_entity_poly.entity_id
_entity_poly.type
_entity_poly.pdbx_seq_one_letter_code
_entity_poly.pdbx_strand_id
1 'polypeptide(L)'
;PYSQLVEQAKINRVDLQLAKAEITYATQNLRLQKAMAIPDLEVAISYDLKGNYPEKYTGIGIKIPLPLFNRNQGEIKKARIAIDAGNIQLKQQESILENEVYNSYQSALRTEGLYQGLDPNFAEDFKTLIKQVSKNFSNRNISLIEFLDFYDSYKDNMLQLNNLKFERVNAKEEINYVTGSAIFK
;
A
#
# COMPACT_ATOMS: atom_id res chain seq x y z
N PRO A 1 9.02 17.29 6.20
CA PRO A 1 9.12 16.46 4.97
C PRO A 1 8.66 15.01 5.18
N TYR A 2 9.36 14.20 5.99
CA TYR A 2 8.98 12.79 6.23
C TYR A 2 7.55 12.59 6.75
N SER A 3 7.14 13.34 7.77
CA SER A 3 5.78 13.26 8.33
C SER A 3 4.69 13.54 7.29
N GLN A 4 4.94 14.47 6.36
CA GLN A 4 4.00 14.76 5.26
C GLN A 4 3.88 13.58 4.29
N LEU A 5 4.96 12.86 4.02
CA LEU A 5 4.93 11.65 3.19
C LEU A 5 4.09 10.54 3.85
N VAL A 6 4.23 10.35 5.16
CA VAL A 6 3.43 9.38 5.93
C VAL A 6 1.95 9.74 5.88
N GLU A 7 1.60 11.00 6.07
CA GLU A 7 0.19 11.45 5.99
C GLU A 7 -0.39 11.26 4.58
N GLN A 8 0.38 11.58 3.53
CA GLN A 8 -0.04 11.31 2.16
C GLN A 8 -0.26 9.81 1.92
N ALA A 9 0.66 8.97 2.38
CA ALA A 9 0.52 7.51 2.29
C ALA A 9 -0.74 7.00 3.00
N LYS A 10 -1.05 7.53 4.19
CA LYS A 10 -2.26 7.16 4.96
C LYS A 10 -3.57 7.55 4.28
N ILE A 11 -3.54 8.58 3.43
CA ILE A 11 -4.71 9.05 2.68
C ILE A 11 -4.88 8.24 1.39
N ASN A 12 -3.79 8.06 0.63
CA ASN A 12 -3.86 7.61 -0.75
C ASN A 12 -3.73 6.08 -0.92
N ARG A 13 -3.07 5.37 0.00
CA ARG A 13 -2.83 3.93 -0.21
C ARG A 13 -4.10 3.10 -0.06
N VAL A 14 -4.33 2.23 -1.06
CA VAL A 14 -5.51 1.38 -1.16
C VAL A 14 -5.50 0.25 -0.12
N ASP A 15 -4.32 -0.27 0.25
CA ASP A 15 -4.19 -1.33 1.26
C ASP A 15 -4.69 -0.88 2.64
N LEU A 16 -4.38 0.35 3.05
CA LEU A 16 -4.87 0.92 4.30
C LEU A 16 -6.38 1.21 4.24
N GLN A 17 -6.88 1.65 3.10
CA GLN A 17 -8.32 1.84 2.88
C GLN A 17 -9.07 0.50 2.94
N LEU A 18 -8.50 -0.56 2.38
CA LEU A 18 -9.04 -1.93 2.47
C LEU A 18 -9.12 -2.38 3.93
N ALA A 19 -8.06 -2.23 4.72
CA ALA A 19 -8.08 -2.59 6.14
C ALA A 19 -9.17 -1.83 6.93
N LYS A 20 -9.37 -0.54 6.64
CA LYS A 20 -10.47 0.26 7.23
C LYS A 20 -11.86 -0.23 6.78
N ALA A 21 -12.00 -0.62 5.52
CA ALA A 21 -13.23 -1.18 4.97
C ALA A 21 -13.57 -2.54 5.61
N GLU A 22 -12.58 -3.38 5.87
CA GLU A 22 -12.76 -4.66 6.58
C GLU A 22 -13.27 -4.47 8.01
N ILE A 23 -12.74 -3.50 8.76
CA ILE A 23 -13.27 -3.14 10.09
C ILE A 23 -14.71 -2.65 9.98
N THR A 24 -15.02 -1.85 8.97
CA THR A 24 -16.37 -1.34 8.73
C THR A 24 -17.32 -2.51 8.44
N TYR A 25 -16.93 -3.44 7.58
CA TYR A 25 -17.68 -4.66 7.28
C TYR A 25 -17.92 -5.50 8.54
N ALA A 26 -16.87 -5.77 9.34
CA ALA A 26 -16.98 -6.51 10.60
C ALA A 26 -17.93 -5.81 11.59
N THR A 27 -17.92 -4.47 11.61
CA THR A 27 -18.83 -3.66 12.44
C THR A 27 -20.29 -3.79 11.98
N GLN A 28 -20.55 -3.78 10.67
CA GLN A 28 -21.91 -4.01 10.16
C GLN A 28 -22.37 -5.45 10.42
N ASN A 29 -21.49 -6.43 10.26
CA ASN A 29 -21.81 -7.82 10.60
C ASN A 29 -22.15 -7.96 12.09
N LEU A 30 -21.42 -7.30 13.00
CA LEU A 30 -21.77 -7.30 14.42
C LEU A 30 -23.18 -6.73 14.68
N ARG A 31 -23.58 -5.67 13.95
CA ARG A 31 -24.93 -5.11 14.05
C ARG A 31 -25.98 -6.12 13.57
N LEU A 32 -25.72 -6.79 12.45
CA LEU A 32 -26.58 -7.87 11.95
C LEU A 32 -26.72 -9.01 12.98
N GLN A 33 -25.61 -9.50 13.54
CA GLN A 33 -25.65 -10.59 14.52
C GLN A 33 -26.42 -10.21 15.79
N LYS A 34 -26.35 -8.94 16.21
CA LYS A 34 -27.18 -8.41 17.31
C LYS A 34 -28.65 -8.33 16.94
N ALA A 35 -28.98 -7.93 15.72
CA ALA A 35 -30.37 -7.89 15.24
C ALA A 35 -30.99 -9.29 15.16
N MET A 36 -30.21 -10.30 14.75
CA MET A 36 -30.64 -11.70 14.72
C MET A 36 -30.94 -12.31 16.11
N ALA A 37 -30.50 -11.65 17.19
CA ALA A 37 -30.85 -12.05 18.56
C ALA A 37 -32.23 -11.52 19.00
N ILE A 38 -32.80 -10.58 18.23
CA ILE A 38 -34.10 -9.96 18.50
C ILE A 38 -35.15 -10.70 17.66
N PRO A 39 -36.27 -11.13 18.27
CA PRO A 39 -37.33 -11.82 17.54
C PRO A 39 -38.03 -10.88 16.55
N ASP A 40 -38.34 -11.40 15.37
CA ASP A 40 -39.09 -10.68 14.33
C ASP A 40 -40.61 -10.85 14.49
N LEU A 41 -41.34 -9.83 14.05
CA LEU A 41 -42.81 -9.82 14.06
C LEU A 41 -43.32 -10.21 12.68
N GLU A 42 -43.91 -11.39 12.57
CA GLU A 42 -44.58 -11.83 11.36
C GLU A 42 -46.09 -11.53 11.48
N VAL A 43 -46.64 -10.85 10.48
CA VAL A 43 -48.09 -10.64 10.33
C VAL A 43 -48.56 -11.45 9.13
N ALA A 44 -49.53 -12.33 9.34
CA ALA A 44 -50.07 -13.21 8.32
C ALA A 44 -51.54 -12.90 8.06
N ILE A 45 -51.92 -12.81 6.79
CA ILE A 45 -53.31 -12.78 6.35
C ILE A 45 -53.60 -14.13 5.69
N SER A 46 -54.67 -14.77 6.12
CA SER A 46 -55.10 -16.08 5.62
C SER A 46 -56.51 -15.96 5.06
N TYR A 47 -56.74 -16.59 3.92
CA TYR A 47 -58.04 -16.67 3.26
C TYR A 47 -58.27 -18.10 2.79
N ASP A 48 -59.36 -18.71 3.22
CA ASP A 48 -59.73 -20.07 2.86
C ASP A 48 -61.20 -20.12 2.41
N LEU A 49 -61.45 -20.81 1.29
CA LEU A 49 -62.73 -20.91 0.59
C LEU A 49 -63.39 -22.30 0.68
N LYS A 50 -62.62 -23.36 1.01
CA LYS A 50 -63.10 -24.76 0.99
C LYS A 50 -62.32 -25.69 1.95
N GLY A 51 -61.80 -25.17 3.07
CA GLY A 51 -61.01 -25.95 4.03
C GLY A 51 -61.82 -26.78 5.04
N ASN A 52 -62.84 -26.20 5.69
CA ASN A 52 -63.78 -26.85 6.62
C ASN A 52 -64.93 -25.88 7.00
N TYR A 53 -65.93 -26.25 7.82
CA TYR A 53 -66.95 -25.28 8.29
C TYR A 53 -66.34 -24.26 9.28
N PRO A 54 -66.53 -22.94 9.10
CA PRO A 54 -67.30 -22.27 8.05
C PRO A 54 -66.58 -22.21 6.70
N GLU A 55 -67.32 -22.41 5.60
CA GLU A 55 -66.78 -22.49 4.22
C GLU A 55 -65.95 -21.27 3.78
N LYS A 56 -66.15 -20.10 4.38
CA LYS A 56 -65.38 -18.89 4.09
C LYS A 56 -64.69 -18.41 5.36
N TYR A 57 -63.38 -18.56 5.40
CA TYR A 57 -62.54 -18.10 6.50
C TYR A 57 -61.61 -16.99 6.03
N THR A 58 -61.54 -15.92 6.81
CA THR A 58 -60.55 -14.85 6.66
C THR A 58 -59.96 -14.60 8.04
N GLY A 59 -58.64 -14.74 8.16
CA GLY A 59 -57.93 -14.61 9.42
C GLY A 59 -56.75 -13.66 9.31
N ILE A 60 -56.51 -12.90 10.38
CA ILE A 60 -55.28 -12.14 10.58
C ILE A 60 -54.58 -12.77 11.77
N GLY A 61 -53.32 -13.15 11.59
CA GLY A 61 -52.48 -13.76 12.60
C GLY A 61 -51.21 -12.94 12.84
N ILE A 62 -50.71 -13.00 14.08
CA ILE A 62 -49.43 -12.42 14.48
C ILE A 62 -48.58 -13.55 15.05
N LYS A 63 -47.33 -13.68 14.59
CA LYS A 63 -46.35 -14.67 15.06
C LYS A 63 -45.06 -13.96 15.47
N ILE A 64 -44.57 -14.27 16.66
CA ILE A 64 -43.31 -13.76 17.21
C ILE A 64 -42.53 -14.97 17.75
N PRO A 65 -41.43 -15.41 17.12
CA PRO A 65 -40.64 -16.52 17.62
C PRO A 65 -39.79 -16.07 18.81
N LEU A 66 -39.98 -16.63 20.02
CA LEU A 66 -39.21 -16.23 21.20
C LEU A 66 -37.93 -17.07 21.36
N PRO A 67 -36.72 -16.49 21.22
CA PRO A 67 -35.46 -17.23 21.40
C PRO A 67 -35.16 -17.48 22.88
N LEU A 68 -35.65 -18.59 23.42
CA LEU A 68 -35.48 -18.93 24.84
C LEU A 68 -34.04 -19.39 25.19
N PHE A 69 -33.40 -20.14 24.30
CA PHE A 69 -32.10 -20.79 24.57
C PHE A 69 -30.94 -20.25 23.72
N ASN A 70 -31.23 -19.73 22.52
CA ASN A 70 -30.21 -19.23 21.60
C ASN A 70 -30.48 -17.77 21.23
N ARG A 71 -29.73 -16.84 21.84
CA ARG A 71 -29.78 -15.40 21.55
C ARG A 71 -28.60 -14.97 20.66
N ASN A 72 -28.13 -15.88 19.81
CA ASN A 72 -27.01 -15.67 18.90
C ASN A 72 -25.70 -15.24 19.59
N GLN A 73 -25.51 -15.57 20.88
CA GLN A 73 -24.37 -15.10 21.67
C GLN A 73 -23.00 -15.52 21.10
N GLY A 74 -22.93 -16.67 20.43
CA GLY A 74 -21.71 -17.19 19.79
C GLY A 74 -21.27 -16.33 18.61
N GLU A 75 -22.15 -16.11 17.63
CA GLU A 75 -21.83 -15.29 16.46
C GLU A 75 -21.62 -13.82 16.83
N ILE A 76 -22.35 -13.30 17.84
CA ILE A 76 -22.07 -11.96 18.38
C ILE A 76 -20.63 -11.88 18.95
N LYS A 77 -20.19 -12.88 19.71
CA LYS A 77 -18.83 -12.92 20.26
C LYS A 77 -17.79 -13.02 19.14
N LYS A 78 -18.02 -13.88 18.16
CA LYS A 78 -17.17 -14.04 16.98
C LYS A 78 -17.06 -12.74 16.17
N ALA A 79 -18.16 -12.04 15.95
CA ALA A 79 -18.17 -10.76 15.24
C ALA A 79 -17.41 -9.66 16.00
N ARG A 80 -17.43 -9.66 17.35
CA ARG A 80 -16.57 -8.76 18.15
C ARG A 80 -15.09 -9.07 17.97
N ILE A 81 -14.70 -10.33 18.05
CA ILE A 81 -13.32 -10.76 17.83
C ILE A 81 -12.85 -10.38 16.42
N ALA A 82 -13.72 -10.47 15.41
CA ALA A 82 -13.40 -10.06 14.05
C ALA A 82 -13.08 -8.55 13.95
N ILE A 83 -13.78 -7.69 14.70
CA ILE A 83 -13.46 -6.26 14.78
C ILE A 83 -12.10 -6.05 15.46
N ASP A 84 -11.84 -6.75 16.57
CA ASP A 84 -10.57 -6.65 17.30
C ASP A 84 -9.39 -7.09 16.42
N ALA A 85 -9.55 -8.20 15.68
CA ALA A 85 -8.57 -8.67 14.70
C ALA A 85 -8.36 -7.65 13.58
N GLY A 86 -9.44 -7.07 13.03
CA GLY A 86 -9.36 -6.02 12.02
C GLY A 86 -8.59 -4.78 12.50
N ASN A 87 -8.80 -4.37 13.75
CA ASN A 87 -8.05 -3.25 14.35
C ASN A 87 -6.56 -3.55 14.51
N ILE A 88 -6.20 -4.79 14.85
CA ILE A 88 -4.78 -5.22 14.91
C ILE A 88 -4.18 -5.22 13.51
N GLN A 89 -4.90 -5.75 12.52
CA GLN A 89 -4.47 -5.75 11.12
C GLN A 89 -4.26 -4.33 10.59
N LEU A 90 -5.16 -3.40 10.92
CA LEU A 90 -5.00 -1.99 10.55
C LEU A 90 -3.71 -1.40 11.12
N LYS A 91 -3.43 -1.61 12.42
CA LYS A 91 -2.18 -1.13 13.04
C LYS A 91 -0.93 -1.75 12.41
N GLN A 92 -1.01 -3.03 12.05
CA GLN A 92 0.06 -3.70 11.34
C GLN A 92 0.30 -3.05 9.97
N GLN A 93 -0.78 -2.77 9.22
CA GLN A 93 -0.68 -2.11 7.92
C GLN A 93 -0.13 -0.68 8.04
N GLU A 94 -0.53 0.07 9.07
CA GLU A 94 0.05 1.38 9.38
C GLU A 94 1.55 1.30 9.65
N SER A 95 1.98 0.29 10.41
CA SER A 95 3.42 0.09 10.73
C SER A 95 4.24 -0.29 9.49
N ILE A 96 3.69 -1.15 8.62
CA ILE A 96 4.33 -1.53 7.34
C ILE A 96 4.48 -0.29 6.46
N LEU A 97 3.41 0.48 6.30
CA LEU A 97 3.40 1.74 5.56
C LEU A 97 4.45 2.72 6.08
N GLU A 98 4.49 2.95 7.39
CA GLU A 98 5.48 3.84 8.00
C GLU A 98 6.92 3.35 7.75
N ASN A 99 7.16 2.05 7.81
CA ASN A 99 8.47 1.46 7.52
C ASN A 99 8.88 1.63 6.04
N GLU A 100 7.96 1.37 5.10
CA GLU A 100 8.21 1.52 3.66
C GLU A 100 8.52 2.98 3.29
N VAL A 101 7.71 3.91 3.79
CA VAL A 101 7.93 5.35 3.59
C VAL A 101 9.27 5.78 4.21
N TYR A 102 9.61 5.27 5.40
CA TYR A 102 10.89 5.57 6.03
C TYR A 102 12.08 5.08 5.21
N ASN A 103 12.07 3.81 4.78
CA ASN A 103 13.17 3.23 4.02
C ASN A 103 13.35 3.94 2.67
N SER A 104 12.25 4.24 1.97
CA SER A 104 12.27 4.98 0.71
C SER A 104 12.83 6.40 0.91
N TYR A 105 12.38 7.10 1.97
CA TYR A 105 12.89 8.42 2.32
C TYR A 105 14.39 8.42 2.63
N GLN A 106 14.88 7.46 3.43
CA GLN A 106 16.32 7.34 3.72
C GLN A 106 17.12 7.01 2.46
N SER A 107 16.59 6.18 1.56
CA SER A 107 17.24 5.86 0.29
C SER A 107 17.36 7.09 -0.61
N ALA A 108 16.29 7.89 -0.71
CA ALA A 108 16.30 9.13 -1.46
C ALA A 108 17.29 10.16 -0.88
N LEU A 109 17.34 10.32 0.44
CA LEU A 109 18.32 11.21 1.08
C LEU A 109 19.76 10.77 0.81
N ARG A 110 20.03 9.46 0.91
CA ARG A 110 21.36 8.90 0.65
C ARG A 110 21.80 9.09 -0.80
N THR A 111 20.94 8.74 -1.77
CA THR A 111 21.26 8.89 -3.20
C THR A 111 21.39 10.34 -3.61
N GLU A 112 20.56 11.24 -3.05
CA GLU A 112 20.70 12.68 -3.25
C GLU A 112 22.00 13.20 -2.64
N GLY A 113 22.37 12.78 -1.43
CA GLY A 113 23.62 13.16 -0.78
C GLY A 113 24.87 12.69 -1.54
N LEU A 114 24.85 11.45 -2.05
CA LEU A 114 25.93 10.93 -2.91
C LEU A 114 26.07 11.73 -4.19
N TYR A 115 24.94 12.09 -4.82
CA TYR A 115 24.94 12.88 -6.05
C TYR A 115 25.41 14.32 -5.82
N GLN A 116 25.00 14.95 -4.72
CA GLN A 116 25.43 16.31 -4.34
C GLN A 116 26.90 16.37 -3.90
N GLY A 117 27.44 15.27 -3.39
CA GLY A 117 28.85 15.15 -3.04
C GLY A 117 29.79 14.98 -4.25
N LEU A 118 29.24 14.71 -5.45
CA LEU A 118 30.04 14.69 -6.67
C LEU A 118 30.44 16.10 -7.07
N ASP A 119 31.67 16.25 -7.57
CA ASP A 119 32.09 17.47 -8.24
C ASP A 119 31.17 17.72 -9.46
N PRO A 120 30.50 18.87 -9.58
CA PRO A 120 29.68 19.21 -10.74
C PRO A 120 30.41 19.10 -12.08
N ASN A 121 31.73 19.30 -12.08
CA ASN A 121 32.58 19.22 -13.27
C ASN A 121 33.10 17.80 -13.56
N PHE A 122 32.90 16.85 -12.63
CA PHE A 122 33.46 15.49 -12.73
C PHE A 122 33.22 14.84 -14.10
N ALA A 123 31.99 14.92 -14.61
CA ALA A 123 31.63 14.30 -15.89
C ALA A 123 32.35 14.94 -17.09
N GLU A 124 32.49 16.26 -17.11
CA GLU A 124 33.14 16.98 -18.21
C GLU A 124 34.67 16.86 -18.13
N ASP A 125 35.22 16.85 -16.92
CA ASP A 125 36.64 16.62 -16.67
C ASP A 125 37.07 15.21 -17.11
N PHE A 126 36.31 14.17 -16.76
CA PHE A 126 36.59 12.80 -17.21
C PHE A 126 36.47 12.63 -18.73
N LYS A 127 35.49 13.28 -19.34
CA LYS A 127 35.32 13.31 -20.81
C LYS A 127 36.49 14.02 -21.49
N THR A 128 36.98 15.10 -20.90
CA THR A 128 38.18 15.80 -21.39
C THR A 128 39.42 14.93 -21.23
N LEU A 129 39.58 14.26 -20.09
CA LEU A 129 40.69 13.35 -19.81
C LEU A 129 40.77 12.22 -20.85
N ILE A 130 39.69 11.49 -21.10
CA ILE A 130 39.70 10.38 -22.06
C ILE A 130 40.00 10.85 -23.49
N LYS A 131 39.56 12.06 -23.85
CA LYS A 131 39.90 12.70 -25.13
C LYS A 131 41.40 12.97 -25.23
N GLN A 132 42.05 13.44 -24.16
CA GLN A 132 43.50 13.66 -24.14
C GLN A 132 44.27 12.33 -24.15
N VAL A 133 43.79 11.31 -23.44
CA VAL A 133 44.36 9.96 -23.47
C VAL A 133 44.34 9.39 -24.89
N SER A 134 43.20 9.50 -25.59
CA SER A 134 43.07 9.07 -26.99
C SER A 134 44.01 9.81 -27.95
N LYS A 135 44.19 11.12 -27.75
CA LYS A 135 45.15 11.93 -28.51
C LYS A 135 46.59 11.49 -28.26
N ASN A 136 46.97 11.26 -27.00
CA ASN A 136 48.32 10.82 -26.65
C ASN A 136 48.64 9.43 -27.21
N PHE A 137 47.68 8.51 -27.20
CA PHE A 137 47.83 7.21 -27.83
C PHE A 137 48.05 7.34 -29.34
N SER A 138 47.22 8.15 -30.02
CA SER A 138 47.34 8.41 -31.47
C SER A 138 48.70 9.03 -31.84
N ASN A 139 49.23 9.91 -30.97
CA ASN A 139 50.54 10.52 -31.11
C ASN A 139 51.71 9.61 -30.67
N ARG A 140 51.43 8.37 -30.23
CA ARG A 140 52.40 7.38 -29.72
C ARG A 140 53.15 7.83 -28.45
N ASN A 141 52.54 8.72 -27.66
CA ASN A 141 53.07 9.18 -26.37
C ASN A 141 52.82 8.18 -25.23
N ILE A 142 51.82 7.31 -25.39
CA ILE A 142 51.48 6.22 -24.45
C ILE A 142 51.32 4.91 -25.21
N SER A 143 51.53 3.79 -24.52
CA SER A 143 51.35 2.45 -25.05
C SER A 143 49.86 2.08 -25.18
N LEU A 144 49.59 1.01 -25.94
CA LEU A 144 48.24 0.45 -26.04
C LEU A 144 47.72 -0.06 -24.70
N ILE A 145 48.59 -0.65 -23.87
CA ILE A 145 48.19 -1.19 -22.56
C ILE A 145 47.72 -0.06 -21.65
N GLU A 146 48.51 1.01 -21.53
CA GLU A 146 48.12 2.19 -20.74
C GLU A 146 46.82 2.81 -21.25
N PHE A 147 46.66 2.93 -22.58
CA PHE A 147 45.41 3.40 -23.17
C PHE A 147 44.20 2.54 -22.76
N LEU A 148 44.33 1.22 -22.82
CA LEU A 148 43.26 0.30 -22.43
C LEU A 148 42.91 0.43 -20.95
N ASP A 149 43.91 0.52 -20.06
CA ASP A 149 43.70 0.69 -18.62
C ASP A 149 42.94 2.00 -18.31
N PHE A 150 43.32 3.10 -18.97
CA PHE A 150 42.60 4.38 -18.85
C PHE A 150 41.18 4.31 -19.43
N TYR A 151 41.01 3.62 -20.56
CA TYR A 151 39.71 3.49 -21.21
C TYR A 151 38.73 2.66 -20.37
N ASP A 152 39.20 1.53 -19.80
CA ASP A 152 38.39 0.71 -18.90
C ASP A 152 38.02 1.48 -17.63
N SER A 153 38.98 2.20 -17.03
CA SER A 153 38.72 3.08 -15.90
C SER A 153 37.67 4.16 -16.23
N TYR A 154 37.75 4.78 -17.41
CA TYR A 154 36.76 5.75 -17.89
C TYR A 154 35.36 5.14 -18.02
N LYS A 155 35.27 3.98 -18.68
CA LYS A 155 34.02 3.25 -18.88
C LYS A 155 33.36 2.91 -17.55
N ASP A 156 34.13 2.37 -16.60
CA ASP A 156 33.62 1.94 -15.30
C ASP A 156 33.10 3.14 -14.48
N ASN A 157 33.82 4.26 -14.48
CA ASN A 157 33.37 5.49 -13.80
C ASN A 157 32.09 6.07 -14.43
N MET A 158 31.99 6.07 -15.76
CA MET A 158 30.78 6.54 -16.44
C MET A 158 29.58 5.65 -16.17
N LEU A 159 29.77 4.33 -16.10
CA LEU A 159 28.72 3.40 -15.68
C LEU A 159 28.28 3.67 -14.25
N GLN A 160 29.22 3.86 -13.32
CA GLN A 160 28.90 4.19 -11.92
C GLN A 160 28.13 5.51 -11.79
N LEU A 161 28.52 6.56 -12.53
CA LEU A 161 27.82 7.84 -12.53
C LEU A 161 26.39 7.70 -13.07
N ASN A 162 26.21 6.96 -14.16
CA ASN A 162 24.90 6.72 -14.74
C ASN A 162 24.01 5.89 -13.80
N ASN A 163 24.58 4.87 -13.15
CA ASN A 163 23.88 4.08 -12.14
C ASN A 163 23.44 4.94 -10.96
N LEU A 164 24.30 5.84 -10.46
CA LEU A 164 23.92 6.75 -9.37
C LEU A 164 22.78 7.69 -9.78
N LYS A 165 22.81 8.23 -11.01
CA LYS A 165 21.71 9.06 -11.53
C LYS A 165 20.40 8.27 -11.63
N PHE A 166 20.48 7.03 -12.11
CA PHE A 166 19.34 6.12 -12.20
C PHE A 166 18.76 5.78 -10.82
N GLU A 167 19.61 5.36 -9.88
CA GLU A 167 19.26 5.09 -8.48
C GLU A 167 18.58 6.29 -7.81
N ARG A 168 19.09 7.51 -8.05
CA ARG A 168 18.51 8.74 -7.51
C ARG A 168 17.09 9.00 -8.04
N VAL A 169 16.87 8.79 -9.34
CA VAL A 169 15.54 8.94 -9.93
C VAL A 169 14.59 7.86 -9.40
N ASN A 170 15.03 6.60 -9.37
CA ASN A 170 14.23 5.51 -8.82
C ASN A 170 13.89 5.71 -7.35
N ALA A 171 14.81 6.24 -6.54
CA ALA A 171 14.52 6.50 -5.13
C ALA A 171 13.42 7.56 -4.95
N LYS A 172 13.28 8.51 -5.89
CA LYS A 172 12.19 9.49 -5.90
C LYS A 172 10.88 8.88 -6.37
N GLU A 173 10.93 8.04 -7.42
CA GLU A 173 9.76 7.29 -7.88
C GLU A 173 9.26 6.29 -6.84
N GLU A 174 10.17 5.69 -6.08
CA GLU A 174 9.81 4.81 -4.98
C GLU A 174 9.03 5.58 -3.90
N ILE A 175 9.37 6.84 -3.61
CA ILE A 175 8.56 7.68 -2.72
C ILE A 175 7.15 7.88 -3.31
N ASN A 176 7.04 8.14 -4.61
CA ASN A 176 5.73 8.29 -5.26
C ASN A 176 4.90 7.01 -5.11
N TYR A 177 5.53 5.86 -5.33
CA TYR A 177 4.91 4.55 -5.22
C TYR A 177 4.42 4.25 -3.79
N VAL A 178 5.30 4.35 -2.78
CA VAL A 178 4.94 4.02 -1.38
C VAL A 178 3.98 5.02 -0.76
N THR A 179 3.90 6.25 -1.29
CA THR A 179 2.93 7.26 -0.84
C THR A 179 1.62 7.24 -1.63
N GLY A 180 1.56 6.52 -2.76
CA GLY A 180 0.43 6.54 -3.68
C GLY A 180 0.15 7.93 -4.26
N SER A 181 1.18 8.77 -4.41
CA SER A 181 1.03 10.17 -4.85
C SER A 181 2.18 10.64 -5.73
N ALA A 182 1.90 11.52 -6.69
CA ALA A 182 2.90 12.04 -7.64
C ALA A 182 3.61 13.30 -7.08
N ILE A 183 4.50 13.09 -6.11
CA ILE A 183 5.23 14.16 -5.41
C ILE A 183 6.41 14.64 -6.26
N PHE A 184 7.16 13.70 -6.81
CA PHE A 184 8.26 13.96 -7.73
C PHE A 184 7.80 13.74 -9.18
N LYS A 185 8.28 14.60 -10.09
CA LYS A 185 7.95 14.58 -11.53
C LYS A 185 9.23 14.55 -12.36
#